data_AF-A0A536D9S5-F1
#
_entry.id   AF-A0A536D9S5-F1
#
_cell.length_a   1.000
_cell.length_b   1.000
_cell.length_c   1.000
_cell.angle_alpha   90.00
_cell.angle_beta   90.00
_cell.angle_gamma   90.00
#
_symmetry.space_group_name_H-M   'P 1'
#
loop_
_entity.id
_entity.type
_entity.pdbx_description
1 polymer ?
#
loop_
_entity_poly.entity_id
_entity_poly.type
_entity_poly.pdbx_seq_one_letter_code
_entity_poly.pdbx_strand_id
1 'polypeptide(L)'
;MKQRPDAALEVALEQRQRVLDEERHVLAERELVVQEQAGLLSTAHARVRMVLMQIDAAQRPMPGVPLAVGVLGDLERLLDWCEVQVALQKERLDAARGEADTARGAVAVAHQQVRALELVLEARAAERAEKQRRGELREADETAARVHSQKAGVR
;
A
#
# COMPACT_ATOMS: atom_id res chain seq x y z
N MET A 1 18.44 -0.34 -37.14
CA MET A 1 19.01 -0.15 -35.79
C MET A 1 18.74 -1.41 -34.97
N LYS A 2 19.77 -2.09 -34.43
CA LYS A 2 19.55 -3.23 -33.53
C LYS A 2 19.02 -2.69 -32.20
N GLN A 3 17.81 -3.07 -31.80
CA GLN A 3 17.25 -2.71 -30.49
C GLN A 3 18.16 -3.24 -29.39
N ARG A 4 18.59 -2.37 -28.48
CA ARG A 4 19.34 -2.77 -27.30
C ARG A 4 18.33 -3.35 -26.30
N PRO A 5 18.35 -4.66 -26.03
CA PRO A 5 17.34 -5.30 -25.19
C PRO A 5 17.35 -4.78 -23.74
N ASP A 6 18.47 -4.25 -23.27
CA ASP A 6 18.59 -3.65 -21.93
C ASP A 6 17.81 -2.33 -21.83
N ALA A 7 17.86 -1.48 -22.87
CA ALA A 7 17.11 -0.23 -22.90
C ALA A 7 15.58 -0.47 -22.89
N ALA A 8 15.12 -1.55 -23.53
CA ALA A 8 13.71 -1.91 -23.50
C ALA A 8 13.27 -2.37 -22.09
N LEU A 9 14.14 -3.06 -21.35
CA LEU A 9 13.89 -3.49 -19.97
C LEU A 9 13.93 -2.32 -18.99
N GLU A 10 14.83 -1.35 -19.20
CA GLU A 10 14.89 -0.10 -18.42
C GLU A 10 13.61 0.72 -18.59
N VAL A 11 13.14 0.90 -19.84
CA VAL A 11 11.85 1.57 -20.10
C VAL A 11 10.68 0.82 -19.44
N ALA A 12 10.68 -0.51 -19.50
CA ALA A 12 9.67 -1.31 -18.81
C ALA A 12 9.74 -1.15 -17.28
N LEU A 13 10.94 -0.98 -16.71
CA LEU A 13 11.13 -0.75 -15.27
C LEU A 13 10.55 0.60 -14.87
N GLU A 14 10.86 1.66 -15.61
CA GLU A 14 10.29 2.99 -15.37
C GLU A 14 8.76 2.97 -15.45
N GLN A 15 8.19 2.28 -16.44
CA GLN A 15 6.74 2.14 -16.56
C GLN A 15 6.13 1.42 -15.36
N ARG A 16 6.75 0.33 -14.89
CA ARG A 16 6.26 -0.42 -13.71
C ARG A 16 6.45 0.35 -12.41
N GLN A 17 7.48 1.16 -12.29
CA GLN A 17 7.69 2.06 -11.14
C GLN A 17 6.58 3.12 -11.08
N ARG A 18 6.20 3.72 -12.22
CA ARG A 18 5.06 4.64 -12.27
C ARG A 18 3.77 3.99 -11.81
N VAL A 19 3.48 2.77 -12.28
CA VAL A 19 2.32 2.01 -11.83
C VAL A 19 2.38 1.75 -10.32
N LEU A 20 3.54 1.36 -9.78
CA LEU A 20 3.70 1.18 -8.33
C LEU A 20 3.40 2.47 -7.55
N ASP A 21 3.85 3.62 -8.05
CA ASP A 21 3.60 4.91 -7.40
C ASP A 21 2.13 5.33 -7.50
N GLU A 22 1.46 5.05 -8.63
CA GLU A 22 0.01 5.23 -8.79
C GLU A 22 -0.77 4.36 -7.80
N GLU A 23 -0.45 3.07 -7.68
CA GLU A 23 -1.11 2.16 -6.73
C GLU A 23 -0.89 2.58 -5.27
N ARG A 24 0.31 3.09 -4.94
CA ARG A 24 0.60 3.66 -3.61
C ARG A 24 -0.23 4.89 -3.32
N HIS A 25 -0.42 5.75 -4.32
CA HIS A 25 -1.28 6.92 -4.18
C HIS A 25 -2.72 6.52 -3.92
N VAL A 26 -3.25 5.57 -4.70
CA VAL A 26 -4.60 5.02 -4.49
C VAL A 26 -4.74 4.43 -3.09
N LEU A 27 -3.75 3.64 -2.62
CA LEU A 27 -3.77 3.11 -1.26
C LEU A 27 -3.84 4.21 -0.21
N ALA A 28 -3.03 5.27 -0.35
CA ALA A 28 -3.05 6.39 0.59
C ALA A 28 -4.42 7.07 0.65
N GLU A 29 -5.09 7.27 -0.50
CA GLU A 29 -6.45 7.78 -0.54
C GLU A 29 -7.45 6.85 0.17
N ARG A 30 -7.33 5.53 -0.02
CA ARG A 30 -8.20 4.56 0.67
C ARG A 30 -7.97 4.55 2.18
N GLU A 31 -6.74 4.68 2.63
CA GLU A 31 -6.43 4.77 4.06
C GLU A 31 -6.99 6.04 4.71
N LEU A 32 -6.99 7.17 3.99
CA LEU A 32 -7.66 8.40 4.45
C LEU A 32 -9.16 8.17 4.63
N VAL A 33 -9.83 7.55 3.65
CA VAL A 33 -11.26 7.23 3.76
C VAL A 33 -11.54 6.31 4.96
N VAL A 34 -10.69 5.32 5.23
CA VAL A 34 -10.81 4.46 6.42
C VAL A 34 -10.72 5.28 7.71
N GLN A 35 -9.79 6.23 7.80
CA GLN A 35 -9.66 7.11 8.96
C GLN A 35 -10.89 8.00 9.15
N GLU A 36 -11.41 8.56 8.06
CA GLU A 36 -12.64 9.37 8.09
C GLU A 36 -13.84 8.56 8.58
N GLN A 37 -14.06 7.35 8.04
CA GLN A 37 -15.16 6.47 8.48
C GLN A 37 -15.00 6.05 9.95
N ALA A 38 -13.77 5.80 10.41
CA ALA A 38 -13.50 5.50 11.81
C ALA A 38 -13.83 6.69 12.73
N GLY A 39 -13.55 7.92 12.29
CA GLY A 39 -13.94 9.15 12.98
C GLY A 39 -15.46 9.31 13.07
N LEU A 40 -16.18 9.03 11.98
CA LEU A 40 -17.64 9.08 11.95
C LEU A 40 -18.28 8.04 12.87
N LEU A 41 -17.75 6.82 12.89
CA LEU A 41 -18.18 5.76 13.81
C LEU A 41 -17.94 6.15 15.28
N SER A 42 -16.77 6.71 15.60
CA SER A 42 -16.47 7.23 16.94
C SER A 42 -17.47 8.31 17.37
N THR A 43 -17.82 9.22 16.46
CA THR A 43 -18.82 10.26 16.69
C THR A 43 -20.23 9.68 16.89
N ALA A 44 -20.59 8.62 16.17
CA ALA A 44 -21.85 7.91 16.37
C ALA A 44 -21.91 7.25 17.76
N HIS A 45 -20.85 6.57 18.19
CA HIS A 45 -20.76 6.01 19.54
C HIS A 45 -20.80 7.08 20.64
N ALA A 46 -20.18 8.25 20.42
CA ALA A 46 -20.25 9.36 21.35
C ALA A 46 -21.68 9.86 21.55
N ARG A 47 -22.48 9.92 20.48
CA ARG A 47 -23.91 10.28 20.54
C ARG A 47 -24.71 9.25 21.35
N VAL A 48 -24.51 7.95 21.11
CA VAL A 48 -25.15 6.88 21.91
C VAL A 48 -24.85 7.07 23.41
N ARG A 49 -23.58 7.26 23.78
CA ARG A 49 -23.20 7.47 25.19
C ARG A 49 -23.88 8.70 25.80
N MET A 50 -23.95 9.80 25.06
CA MET A 50 -24.63 11.01 25.52
C MET A 50 -26.12 10.77 25.78
N VAL A 51 -26.81 10.08 24.88
CA VAL A 51 -28.24 9.76 25.04
C VAL A 51 -28.45 8.83 26.24
N LEU A 52 -27.62 7.80 26.40
CA LEU A 52 -27.69 6.91 27.57
C LEU A 52 -27.51 7.65 28.90
N MET A 53 -26.58 8.62 28.96
CA MET A 53 -26.41 9.48 30.14
C MET A 53 -27.66 10.33 30.41
N GLN A 54 -28.32 10.84 29.37
CA GLN A 54 -29.55 11.60 29.52
C GLN A 54 -30.72 10.72 30.00
N ILE A 55 -30.80 9.48 29.52
CA ILE A 55 -31.80 8.50 29.98
C ILE A 55 -31.59 8.20 31.47
N ASP A 56 -30.36 7.87 31.90
CA ASP A 56 -30.07 7.58 33.31
C ASP A 56 -30.41 8.77 34.22
N ALA A 57 -30.08 9.99 33.78
CA ALA A 57 -30.44 11.21 34.50
C ALA A 57 -31.97 11.42 34.59
N ALA A 58 -32.70 11.18 33.50
CA ALA A 58 -34.16 11.32 33.47
C ALA A 58 -34.88 10.23 34.29
N GLN A 59 -34.28 9.05 34.44
CA GLN A 59 -34.79 7.96 35.29
C GLN A 59 -34.58 8.23 36.80
N ARG A 60 -33.68 9.14 37.18
CA ARG A 60 -33.34 9.45 38.57
C ARG A 60 -33.58 10.95 38.88
N PRO A 61 -34.84 11.41 38.84
CA PRO A 61 -35.15 12.80 39.15
C PRO A 61 -34.85 13.13 40.61
N MET A 62 -34.53 14.40 40.90
CA MET A 62 -34.38 14.88 42.27
C MET A 62 -35.69 14.69 43.07
N PRO A 63 -35.61 14.52 44.40
CA PRO A 63 -36.81 14.41 45.25
C PRO A 63 -37.77 15.59 45.03
N GLY A 64 -39.06 15.27 44.82
CA GLY A 64 -40.09 16.26 44.55
C GLY A 64 -40.25 16.67 43.07
N VAL A 65 -39.38 16.19 42.17
CA VAL A 65 -39.53 16.37 40.72
C VAL A 65 -40.22 15.12 40.13
N PRO A 66 -41.32 15.28 39.37
CA PRO A 66 -41.97 14.14 38.73
C PRO A 66 -41.09 13.55 37.63
N LEU A 67 -41.20 12.24 37.42
CA LEU A 67 -40.51 11.55 36.33
C LEU A 67 -40.96 12.11 34.97
N ALA A 68 -40.01 12.47 34.11
CA ALA A 68 -40.29 13.04 32.80
C ALA A 68 -40.58 11.94 31.76
N VAL A 69 -41.69 11.20 31.94
CA VAL A 69 -42.03 10.02 31.13
C VAL A 69 -42.05 10.30 29.62
N GLY A 70 -42.57 11.47 29.20
CA GLY A 70 -42.54 11.86 27.78
C GLY A 70 -41.12 12.02 27.23
N VAL A 71 -40.23 12.64 28.01
CA VAL A 71 -38.82 12.83 27.66
C VAL A 71 -38.09 11.48 27.59
N LEU A 72 -38.41 10.55 28.49
CA LEU A 72 -37.85 9.19 28.43
C LEU A 72 -38.21 8.49 27.11
N GLY A 73 -39.48 8.54 26.69
CA GLY A 73 -39.88 7.95 25.40
C GLY A 73 -39.24 8.63 24.18
N ASP A 74 -39.00 9.94 24.22
CA ASP A 74 -38.24 10.63 23.17
C ASP A 74 -36.78 10.22 23.13
N LEU A 75 -36.14 10.06 24.30
CA LEU A 75 -34.75 9.64 24.42
C LEU A 75 -34.55 8.18 23.97
N GLU A 76 -35.50 7.28 24.27
CA GLU A 76 -35.48 5.90 23.78
C GLU A 76 -35.55 5.85 22.25
N ARG A 77 -36.46 6.61 21.63
CA ARG A 77 -36.52 6.72 20.16
C ARG A 77 -35.23 7.30 19.57
N LEU A 78 -34.64 8.28 20.24
CA LEU A 78 -33.36 8.86 19.82
C LEU A 78 -32.21 7.87 19.95
N LEU A 79 -32.23 7.02 20.99
CA LEU A 79 -31.26 5.95 21.18
C LEU A 79 -31.35 4.94 20.04
N ASP A 80 -32.54 4.45 19.72
CA ASP A 80 -32.77 3.52 18.60
C ASP A 80 -32.21 4.09 17.29
N TRP A 81 -32.50 5.36 17.00
CA TRP A 81 -31.95 6.03 15.83
C TRP A 81 -30.41 6.11 15.87
N CYS A 82 -29.83 6.43 17.02
CA CYS A 82 -28.37 6.49 17.19
C CYS A 82 -27.71 5.11 17.01
N GLU A 83 -28.33 4.03 17.49
CA GLU A 83 -27.85 2.66 17.31
C GLU A 83 -27.88 2.23 15.84
N VAL A 84 -28.94 2.57 15.10
CA VAL A 84 -28.99 2.38 13.65
C VAL A 84 -27.86 3.13 12.95
N GLN A 85 -27.56 4.37 13.37
CA GLN A 85 -26.43 5.12 12.81
C GLN A 85 -25.09 4.43 13.09
N VAL A 86 -24.88 3.87 14.29
CA VAL A 86 -23.67 3.10 14.62
C VAL A 86 -23.53 1.89 13.70
N ALA A 87 -24.60 1.12 13.52
CA ALA A 87 -24.59 -0.05 12.62
C ALA A 87 -24.21 0.36 11.20
N LEU A 88 -24.82 1.42 10.67
CA LEU A 88 -24.52 1.94 9.33
C LEU A 88 -23.07 2.41 9.18
N GLN A 89 -22.53 3.15 10.16
CA GLN A 89 -21.14 3.60 10.10
C GLN A 89 -20.15 2.44 10.22
N LYS A 90 -20.51 1.38 10.97
CA LYS A 90 -19.69 0.17 11.06
C LYS A 90 -19.61 -0.54 9.71
N GLU A 91 -20.75 -0.74 9.04
CA GLU A 91 -20.78 -1.34 7.69
C GLU A 91 -19.94 -0.54 6.69
N ARG A 92 -20.06 0.80 6.73
CA ARG A 92 -19.25 1.70 5.87
C ARG A 92 -17.77 1.60 6.16
N LEU A 93 -17.37 1.54 7.43
CA LEU A 93 -15.98 1.36 7.82
C LEU A 93 -15.44 0.01 7.36
N ASP A 94 -16.22 -1.06 7.50
CA ASP A 94 -15.82 -2.40 7.06
C ASP A 94 -15.69 -2.46 5.53
N ALA A 95 -16.58 -1.82 4.78
CA ALA A 95 -16.45 -1.68 3.33
C ALA A 95 -15.19 -0.90 2.94
N ALA A 96 -14.94 0.25 3.56
CA ALA A 96 -13.74 1.06 3.31
C ALA A 96 -12.44 0.29 3.61
N ARG A 97 -12.43 -0.52 4.69
CA ARG A 97 -11.31 -1.40 5.02
C ARG A 97 -11.08 -2.47 3.94
N GLY A 98 -12.15 -3.08 3.44
CA GLY A 98 -12.07 -4.05 2.33
C GLY A 98 -11.48 -3.44 1.06
N GLU A 99 -11.85 -2.20 0.74
CA GLU A 99 -11.27 -1.46 -0.39
C GLU A 99 -9.77 -1.16 -0.16
N ALA A 100 -9.38 -0.72 1.04
CA ALA A 100 -7.98 -0.47 1.39
C ALA A 100 -7.14 -1.76 1.37
N ASP A 101 -7.71 -2.89 1.80
CA ASP A 101 -7.05 -4.21 1.75
C ASP A 101 -6.81 -4.64 0.30
N THR A 102 -7.78 -4.41 -0.58
CA THR A 102 -7.66 -4.67 -2.02
C THR A 102 -6.55 -3.81 -2.65
N ALA A 103 -6.51 -2.52 -2.32
CA ALA A 103 -5.44 -1.61 -2.77
C ALA A 103 -4.06 -2.02 -2.24
N ARG A 104 -3.96 -2.46 -0.97
CA ARG A 104 -2.72 -3.04 -0.41
C ARG A 104 -2.25 -4.26 -1.20
N GLY A 105 -3.18 -5.11 -1.62
CA GLY A 105 -2.90 -6.23 -2.51
C GLY A 105 -2.30 -5.78 -3.86
N ALA A 106 -2.90 -4.77 -4.50
CA ALA A 106 -2.42 -4.22 -5.77
C ALA A 106 -1.00 -3.64 -5.65
N VAL A 107 -0.72 -2.87 -4.59
CA VAL A 107 0.64 -2.37 -4.30
C VAL A 107 1.65 -3.50 -4.14
N ALA A 108 1.29 -4.57 -3.42
CA ALA A 108 2.18 -5.71 -3.24
C ALA A 108 2.53 -6.39 -4.57
N VAL A 109 1.53 -6.57 -5.46
CA VAL A 109 1.74 -7.13 -6.80
C VAL A 109 2.62 -6.21 -7.65
N ALA A 110 2.34 -4.91 -7.68
CA ALA A 110 3.14 -3.94 -8.44
C ALA A 110 4.60 -3.92 -7.96
N HIS A 111 4.82 -3.96 -6.64
CA HIS A 111 6.15 -4.02 -6.05
C HIS A 111 6.91 -5.30 -6.45
N GLN A 112 6.24 -6.46 -6.42
CA GLN A 112 6.84 -7.73 -6.88
C GLN A 112 7.24 -7.67 -8.35
N GLN A 113 6.43 -7.04 -9.21
CA GLN A 113 6.75 -6.89 -10.64
C GLN A 113 7.98 -5.99 -10.87
N VAL A 114 8.07 -4.86 -10.15
CA VAL A 114 9.26 -3.99 -10.19
C VAL A 114 10.49 -4.78 -9.74
N ARG A 115 10.42 -5.47 -8.59
CA ARG A 115 11.56 -6.23 -8.07
C ARG A 115 12.01 -7.36 -9.00
N ALA A 116 11.06 -8.07 -9.62
CA ALA A 116 11.37 -9.11 -10.58
C ALA A 116 12.16 -8.56 -11.78
N LEU A 117 11.80 -7.37 -12.26
CA LEU A 117 12.47 -6.73 -13.39
C LEU A 117 13.86 -6.17 -13.02
N GLU A 118 14.02 -5.61 -11.82
CA GLU A 118 15.32 -5.22 -11.28
C GLU A 118 16.29 -6.41 -11.24
N LEU A 119 15.84 -7.56 -10.71
CA LEU A 119 16.65 -8.78 -10.67
C LEU A 119 17.10 -9.25 -12.05
N VAL A 120 16.24 -9.13 -13.06
CA VAL A 120 16.60 -9.46 -14.45
C VAL A 120 17.67 -8.50 -14.97
N LEU A 121 17.54 -7.19 -14.72
CA LEU A 121 18.54 -6.20 -15.12
C LEU A 121 19.88 -6.41 -14.42
N GLU A 122 19.87 -6.69 -13.11
CA GLU A 122 21.05 -7.04 -12.32
C GLU A 122 21.78 -8.28 -12.89
N ALA A 123 21.03 -9.34 -13.20
CA ALA A 123 21.59 -10.56 -13.77
C ALA A 123 22.22 -10.32 -15.15
N ARG A 124 21.58 -9.51 -16.00
CA ARG A 124 22.13 -9.16 -17.33
C ARG A 124 23.38 -8.28 -17.22
N ALA A 125 23.42 -7.35 -16.27
CA ALA A 125 24.61 -6.54 -16.02
C ALA A 125 25.78 -7.42 -15.57
N ALA A 126 25.54 -8.38 -14.68
CA ALA A 126 26.55 -9.36 -14.25
C ALA A 126 27.04 -10.23 -15.43
N GLU A 127 26.13 -10.70 -16.28
CA GLU A 127 26.48 -11.48 -17.47
C GLU A 127 27.36 -10.67 -18.44
N ARG A 128 27.05 -9.38 -18.65
CA ARG A 128 27.87 -8.49 -19.47
C ARG A 128 29.25 -8.26 -18.89
N ALA A 129 29.35 -8.00 -17.59
CA ALA A 129 30.62 -7.81 -16.91
C ALA A 129 31.52 -9.06 -17.03
N GLU A 130 30.94 -10.25 -16.86
CA GLU A 130 31.66 -11.52 -17.01
C GLU A 130 32.10 -11.76 -18.47
N LYS A 131 31.23 -11.45 -19.45
CA LYS A 131 31.59 -11.54 -20.88
C LYS A 131 32.74 -10.61 -21.23
N GLN A 132 32.71 -9.38 -20.74
CA GLN A 132 33.78 -8.40 -20.94
C GLN A 132 35.09 -8.89 -20.32
N ARG A 133 35.05 -9.32 -19.05
CA ARG A 133 36.22 -9.87 -18.35
C ARG A 133 36.84 -11.07 -19.08
N ARG A 134 36.03 -11.98 -19.60
CA ARG A 134 36.51 -13.12 -20.41
C ARG A 134 37.14 -12.68 -21.73
N GLY A 135 36.61 -11.63 -22.36
CA GLY A 135 37.20 -11.03 -23.55
C GLY A 135 38.58 -10.46 -23.26
N GLU A 136 38.69 -9.64 -22.21
CA GLU A 136 39.95 -9.02 -21.77
C GLU A 136 41.02 -10.07 -21.43
N LEU A 137 40.63 -11.17 -20.75
CA LEU A 137 41.55 -12.29 -20.46
C LEU A 137 42.06 -12.98 -21.74
N ARG A 138 41.18 -13.23 -22.71
CA ARG A 138 41.58 -13.84 -23.99
C ARG A 138 42.53 -12.94 -24.78
N GLU A 139 42.25 -11.64 -24.83
CA GLU A 139 43.12 -10.67 -25.50
C GLU A 139 44.50 -10.59 -24.83
N ALA A 140 44.53 -10.64 -23.49
CA ALA A 140 45.79 -10.70 -22.73
C ALA A 140 46.58 -11.99 -23.04
N ASP A 141 45.92 -13.15 -23.05
CA ASP A 141 46.54 -14.44 -23.36
C ASP A 141 47.08 -14.47 -24.80
N GLU A 142 46.30 -14.01 -25.78
CA GLU A 142 46.72 -13.91 -27.19
C GLU A 142 47.89 -12.95 -27.38
N THR A 143 47.92 -11.86 -26.61
CA THR A 143 49.03 -10.90 -26.63
C THR A 143 50.29 -11.51 -26.03
N ALA A 144 50.18 -12.21 -24.90
CA ALA A 144 51.30 -12.93 -24.29
C ALA A 144 51.87 -13.99 -25.24
N ALA A 145 51.00 -14.80 -25.87
CA ALA A 145 51.40 -15.81 -26.84
C ALA A 145 52.15 -15.20 -28.05
N ARG A 146 51.65 -14.08 -28.60
CA ARG A 146 52.33 -13.34 -29.68
C ARG A 146 53.72 -12.88 -29.27
N VAL A 147 53.86 -12.24 -28.11
CA VAL A 147 55.17 -11.77 -27.61
C VAL A 147 56.15 -12.93 -27.42
N HIS A 148 55.69 -14.06 -26.87
CA HIS A 148 56.52 -15.26 -26.70
C HIS A 148 56.97 -15.86 -28.05
N SER A 149 56.06 -15.96 -29.03
CA SER A 149 56.40 -16.48 -30.36
C SER A 149 57.42 -15.60 -31.11
N GLN A 150 57.31 -14.27 -31.00
CA GLN A 150 58.28 -13.34 -31.58
C GLN A 150 59.65 -13.47 -30.94
N LYS A 151 59.72 -13.60 -29.60
CA LYS A 151 61.00 -13.81 -28.89
C LYS A 151 61.65 -15.16 -29.22
N ALA A 152 60.88 -16.20 -29.51
CA ALA A 152 61.40 -17.52 -29.86
C ALA A 152 61.99 -17.59 -31.30
N GLY A 153 61.50 -16.75 -32.22
CA GLY A 153 61.98 -16.70 -33.61
C GLY A 153 63.19 -15.79 -33.87
N VAL A 154 63.67 -15.05 -32.87
CA VAL A 154 64.85 -14.15 -32.96
C VAL A 154 66.12 -14.88 -32.47
N ARG A 155 66.39 -16.07 -32.99
CA ARG A 155 67.66 -16.78 -32.80
C ARG A 155 68.31 -17.09 -34.13
#